data_AF-A0A2N2IMA3-F1
#
_entry.id   AF-A0A2N2IMA3-F1
#
_cell.length_a   1.000
_cell.length_b   1.000
_cell.length_c   1.000
_cell.angle_alpha   90.00
_cell.angle_beta   90.00
_cell.angle_gamma   90.00
#
_symmetry.space_group_name_H-M   'P 1'
#
loop_
_entity.id
_entity.type
_entity.pdbx_description
1 polymer ?
#
loop_
_entity_poly.entity_id
_entity_poly.type
_entity_poly.pdbx_seq_one_letter_code
_entity_poly.pdbx_strand_id
1 'polypeptide(L)'
;MVNKQIFLFLILLSWSCEKVERPESVVAPTAAPPPEQAVRHEQDPTTPEIMQRPQATQIAYVKQILVTYDRTNPRFQVPARSISEAISRVHEVLAEHKKGVPFDELMKKYSDDPETGPTADSMFMEADGTPGSTRQLALRLAVGELGVVQTGNAYHIMLRQATPEAVASPDSADILAREPVTKTAAFKSLNIAWRGLKQVYLTQITEGALGRSQAQAAQLATSVLTRIRAGDKFDDLITQYGEKIPMPEETHAPHQWVLQPMKEGGHGGHDDHAGHDDHAAAPGKRDAAGLREVPEVGRLSLRLQVGEAGIVTSRFGYHVVLRVR
;
A
#
# COMPACT_ATOMS: atom_id res chain seq x y z
N MET A 1 -33.15 55.61 -22.79
CA MET A 1 -31.99 56.50 -23.01
C MET A 1 -30.76 55.80 -22.43
N VAL A 2 -29.70 55.63 -23.23
CA VAL A 2 -28.31 55.28 -22.83
C VAL A 2 -28.09 53.80 -22.41
N ASN A 3 -27.07 53.04 -22.84
CA ASN A 3 -26.16 53.06 -23.99
C ASN A 3 -25.65 51.62 -24.17
N LYS A 4 -25.53 51.15 -25.41
CA LYS A 4 -24.82 49.90 -25.76
C LYS A 4 -23.32 50.21 -25.86
N GLN A 5 -22.47 49.47 -25.14
CA GLN A 5 -21.04 49.39 -25.45
C GLN A 5 -20.66 47.93 -25.72
N ILE A 6 -20.37 47.65 -26.98
CA ILE A 6 -19.82 46.43 -27.52
C ILE A 6 -18.29 46.63 -27.50
N PHE A 7 -17.58 45.87 -26.68
CA PHE A 7 -16.11 45.82 -26.72
C PHE A 7 -15.68 44.71 -27.68
N LEU A 8 -15.22 45.13 -28.86
CA LEU A 8 -14.63 44.28 -29.87
C LEU A 8 -13.11 44.17 -29.58
N PHE A 9 -12.67 43.07 -28.98
CA PHE A 9 -11.25 42.80 -28.76
C PHE A 9 -10.67 42.15 -30.03
N LEU A 10 -10.04 42.97 -30.87
CA LEU A 10 -9.21 42.51 -31.98
C LEU A 10 -7.87 42.01 -31.41
N ILE A 11 -7.66 40.70 -31.41
CA ILE A 11 -6.36 40.09 -31.11
C ILE A 11 -5.60 39.94 -32.44
N LEU A 12 -4.63 40.83 -32.65
CA LEU A 12 -3.62 40.72 -33.70
C LEU A 12 -2.67 39.56 -33.37
N LEU A 13 -2.81 38.43 -34.07
CA LEU A 13 -1.77 37.40 -34.09
C LEU A 13 -0.60 37.90 -34.96
N SER A 14 0.44 38.41 -34.31
CA SER A 14 1.75 38.57 -34.94
C SER A 14 2.42 37.19 -35.03
N TRP A 15 2.46 36.64 -36.25
CA TRP A 15 3.35 35.54 -36.59
C TRP A 15 4.80 36.05 -36.57
N SER A 16 5.45 35.92 -35.42
CA SER A 16 6.91 35.99 -35.36
C SER A 16 7.44 34.64 -35.88
N CYS A 17 8.03 34.65 -37.08
CA CYS A 17 8.88 33.57 -37.56
C CYS A 17 10.12 33.53 -36.67
N GLU A 18 10.02 32.83 -35.55
CA GLU A 18 11.14 32.55 -34.68
C GLU A 18 12.04 31.55 -35.42
N LYS A 19 13.24 32.02 -35.73
CA LYS A 19 14.29 31.28 -36.40
C LYS A 19 14.59 30.07 -35.52
N VAL A 20 14.18 28.88 -35.95
CA VAL A 20 14.45 27.62 -35.24
C VAL A 20 15.96 27.40 -35.27
N GLU A 21 16.64 27.91 -34.24
CA GLU A 21 18.04 27.60 -33.99
C GLU A 21 18.11 26.10 -33.71
N ARG A 22 18.86 25.43 -34.57
CA ARG A 22 19.15 24.00 -34.49
C ARG A 22 19.65 23.73 -33.06
N PRO A 23 18.95 22.92 -32.25
CA PRO A 23 19.34 22.72 -30.85
C PRO A 23 20.77 22.21 -30.85
N GLU A 24 21.65 22.98 -30.21
CA GLU A 24 22.99 22.52 -29.90
C GLU A 24 22.85 21.16 -29.24
N SER A 25 23.61 20.19 -29.75
CA SER A 25 23.68 18.83 -29.22
C SER A 25 23.87 18.90 -27.72
N VAL A 26 22.78 18.75 -26.95
CA VAL A 26 22.81 18.70 -25.50
C VAL A 26 23.63 17.47 -25.16
N VAL A 27 24.90 17.71 -24.82
CA VAL A 27 25.81 16.69 -24.30
C VAL A 27 25.08 16.09 -23.11
N ALA A 28 24.75 14.81 -23.21
CA ALA A 28 24.05 14.09 -22.15
C ALA A 28 24.80 14.36 -20.84
N PRO A 29 24.12 14.84 -19.78
CA PRO A 29 24.77 15.13 -18.52
C PRO A 29 25.56 13.89 -18.10
N THR A 30 26.87 14.07 -17.93
CA THR A 30 27.77 13.02 -17.46
C THR A 30 27.12 12.37 -16.25
N ALA A 31 26.86 11.06 -16.34
CA ALA A 31 26.21 10.32 -15.27
C ALA A 31 26.89 10.65 -13.95
N ALA A 32 26.10 11.12 -12.97
CA ALA A 32 26.64 11.43 -11.66
C ALA A 32 27.44 10.22 -11.17
N PRO A 33 28.64 10.43 -10.58
CA PRO A 33 29.41 9.32 -10.03
C PRO A 33 28.50 8.51 -9.09
N PRO A 34 28.58 7.17 -9.12
CA PRO A 34 27.79 6.33 -8.22
C PRO A 34 27.95 6.87 -6.79
N PRO A 35 26.86 6.96 -6.01
CA PRO A 35 26.95 7.45 -4.64
C PRO A 35 28.02 6.63 -3.92
N GLU A 36 28.98 7.34 -3.32
CA GLU A 36 30.06 6.76 -2.56
C GLU A 36 29.47 5.80 -1.53
N GLN A 37 29.81 4.50 -1.65
CA GLN A 37 29.30 3.49 -0.73
C GLN A 37 29.81 3.84 0.66
N ALA A 38 28.89 4.11 1.59
CA ALA A 38 29.26 4.37 2.97
C ALA A 38 30.19 3.26 3.47
N VAL A 39 31.36 3.65 3.96
CA VAL A 39 32.35 2.71 4.50
C VAL A 39 31.69 1.92 5.63
N ARG A 40 31.62 0.59 5.47
CA ARG A 40 31.04 -0.28 6.48
C ARG A 40 31.91 -0.26 7.73
N HIS A 41 31.27 -0.21 8.89
CA HIS A 41 31.97 -0.38 10.16
C HIS A 41 32.53 -1.80 10.25
N GLU A 42 33.71 -1.99 10.84
CA GLU A 42 34.35 -3.31 10.96
C GLU A 42 33.48 -4.33 11.72
N GLN A 43 32.61 -3.81 12.61
CA GLN A 43 31.65 -4.57 13.41
C GLN A 43 30.20 -4.43 12.89
N ASP A 44 30.00 -4.17 11.61
CA ASP A 44 28.66 -4.04 11.03
C ASP A 44 27.83 -5.32 11.28
N PRO A 45 26.70 -5.25 12.01
CA PRO A 45 25.88 -6.41 12.35
C PRO A 45 24.93 -6.82 11.22
N THR A 46 25.03 -6.21 10.02
CA THR A 46 24.21 -6.60 8.88
C THR A 46 24.44 -8.04 8.45
N THR A 47 23.43 -8.64 7.81
CA THR A 47 23.47 -10.01 7.27
C THR A 47 23.49 -9.98 5.74
N PRO A 48 24.59 -9.54 5.11
CA PRO A 48 24.67 -9.35 3.65
C PRO A 48 24.47 -10.65 2.87
N GLU A 49 24.80 -11.79 3.46
CA GLU A 49 24.59 -13.12 2.88
C GLU A 49 23.10 -13.42 2.63
N ILE A 50 22.19 -12.91 3.48
CA ILE A 50 20.74 -13.05 3.26
C ILE A 50 20.30 -12.20 2.07
N MET A 51 20.88 -11.00 1.92
CA MET A 51 20.55 -10.07 0.84
C MET A 51 20.98 -10.56 -0.55
N GLN A 52 21.95 -11.46 -0.62
CA GLN A 52 22.43 -12.05 -1.87
C GLN A 52 21.59 -13.27 -2.31
N ARG A 53 20.71 -13.79 -1.45
CA ARG A 53 19.88 -14.95 -1.78
C ARG A 53 18.83 -14.59 -2.84
N PRO A 54 18.40 -15.56 -3.66
CA PRO A 54 17.17 -15.42 -4.43
C PRO A 54 15.98 -15.08 -3.52
N GLN A 55 14.99 -14.37 -4.05
CA GLN A 55 13.75 -14.10 -3.33
C GLN A 55 13.07 -15.43 -2.93
N ALA A 56 12.79 -15.61 -1.64
CA ALA A 56 12.26 -16.87 -1.11
C ALA A 56 10.73 -16.93 -1.15
N THR A 57 10.05 -15.79 -1.20
CA THR A 57 8.58 -15.70 -1.18
C THR A 57 8.11 -14.42 -1.87
N GLN A 58 6.87 -14.41 -2.37
CA GLN A 58 6.21 -13.17 -2.84
C GLN A 58 5.65 -12.33 -1.69
N ILE A 59 5.36 -12.98 -0.56
CA ILE A 59 4.74 -12.38 0.62
C ILE A 59 5.50 -12.82 1.87
N ALA A 60 5.87 -11.86 2.72
CA ALA A 60 6.48 -12.13 4.01
C ALA A 60 5.73 -11.44 5.16
N TYR A 61 5.59 -12.18 6.25
CA TYR A 61 5.12 -11.68 7.54
C TYR A 61 6.33 -11.56 8.45
N VAL A 62 6.62 -10.36 8.95
CA VAL A 62 7.85 -10.09 9.70
C VAL A 62 7.57 -9.27 10.94
N LYS A 63 8.21 -9.64 12.05
CA LYS A 63 8.34 -8.76 13.21
C LYS A 63 9.63 -7.95 13.06
N GLN A 64 9.65 -6.71 13.54
CA GLN A 64 10.79 -5.81 13.38
C GLN A 64 11.14 -5.12 14.69
N ILE A 65 12.44 -5.04 14.96
CA ILE A 65 13.04 -4.14 15.95
C ILE A 65 13.81 -3.08 15.18
N LEU A 66 13.48 -1.81 15.42
CA LEU A 66 14.22 -0.68 14.86
C LEU A 66 15.25 -0.19 15.87
N VAL A 67 16.51 -0.08 15.46
CA VAL A 67 17.58 0.52 16.28
C VAL A 67 18.17 1.69 15.50
N THR A 68 17.93 2.90 15.97
CA THR A 68 18.35 4.16 15.32
C THR A 68 19.61 4.73 15.95
N TYR A 69 20.37 5.54 15.21
CA TYR A 69 21.52 6.31 15.69
C TYR A 69 21.65 7.62 14.92
N ASP A 70 22.21 8.67 15.52
CA ASP A 70 22.44 9.99 14.90
C ASP A 70 21.23 10.54 14.11
N ARG A 71 20.01 10.13 14.49
CA ARG A 71 18.78 10.46 13.78
C ARG A 71 18.01 11.54 14.53
N THR A 72 17.82 12.67 13.88
CA THR A 72 16.80 13.63 14.30
C THR A 72 15.48 13.26 13.60
N ASN A 73 14.53 12.71 14.35
CA ASN A 73 13.18 12.46 13.85
C ASN A 73 12.21 13.41 14.56
N PRO A 74 11.63 14.41 13.88
CA PRO A 74 10.66 15.30 14.52
C PRO A 74 9.37 14.59 14.93
N ARG A 75 9.08 13.39 14.40
CA ARG A 75 7.86 12.65 14.73
C ARG A 75 7.92 11.91 16.06
N PHE A 76 9.10 11.43 16.46
CA PHE A 76 9.26 10.64 17.69
C PHE A 76 10.60 10.97 18.35
N GLN A 77 10.60 11.08 19.69
CA GLN A 77 11.83 11.26 20.45
C GLN A 77 12.66 9.98 20.37
N VAL A 78 13.71 10.04 19.57
CA VAL A 78 14.68 8.97 19.41
C VAL A 78 15.84 9.22 20.38
N PRO A 79 16.32 8.21 21.13
CA PRO A 79 17.49 8.39 21.98
C PRO A 79 18.71 8.77 21.14
N ALA A 80 19.36 9.88 21.49
CA ALA A 80 20.63 10.26 20.88
C ALA A 80 21.67 9.18 21.21
N ARG A 81 22.16 8.49 20.17
CA ARG A 81 23.20 7.48 20.28
C ARG A 81 24.05 7.49 19.03
N SER A 82 25.32 7.16 19.22
CA SER A 82 26.29 6.94 18.15
C SER A 82 25.99 5.64 17.40
N ILE A 83 26.57 5.52 16.20
CA ILE A 83 26.52 4.27 15.43
C ILE A 83 27.08 3.07 16.21
N SER A 84 28.16 3.26 16.98
CA SER A 84 28.78 2.17 17.77
C SER A 84 27.84 1.67 18.87
N GLU A 85 27.10 2.57 19.52
CA GLU A 85 26.10 2.18 20.53
C GLU A 85 24.92 1.44 19.91
N ALA A 86 24.48 1.85 18.71
CA ALA A 86 23.45 1.12 17.98
C ALA A 86 23.92 -0.28 17.57
N ILE A 87 25.16 -0.44 17.09
CA ILE A 87 25.76 -1.74 16.76
C ILE A 87 25.78 -2.65 17.99
N SER A 88 26.26 -2.16 19.14
CA SER A 88 26.25 -2.91 20.41
C SER A 88 24.84 -3.36 20.79
N ARG A 89 23.85 -2.46 20.64
CA ARG A 89 22.45 -2.77 20.93
C ARG A 89 21.87 -3.83 19.98
N VAL A 90 22.23 -3.81 18.70
CA VAL A 90 21.87 -4.89 17.75
C VAL A 90 22.46 -6.22 18.22
N HIS A 91 23.74 -6.25 18.60
CA HIS A 91 24.38 -7.47 19.11
C HIS A 91 23.72 -7.99 20.40
N GLU A 92 23.29 -7.11 21.31
CA GLU A 92 22.52 -7.51 22.49
C GLU A 92 21.21 -8.21 22.11
N VAL A 93 20.44 -7.64 21.17
CA VAL A 93 19.19 -8.25 20.66
C VAL A 93 19.47 -9.64 20.08
N LEU A 94 20.50 -9.77 19.25
CA LEU A 94 20.89 -11.05 18.64
C LEU A 94 21.31 -12.07 19.72
N ALA A 95 22.06 -11.64 20.72
CA ALA A 95 22.51 -12.49 21.82
C ALA A 95 21.35 -12.95 22.71
N GLU A 96 20.39 -12.07 23.03
CA GLU A 96 19.20 -12.45 23.80
C GLU A 96 18.25 -13.36 23.01
N HIS A 97 18.07 -13.10 21.71
CA HIS A 97 17.28 -14.00 20.86
C HIS A 97 17.90 -15.40 20.80
N LYS A 98 19.24 -15.50 20.68
CA LYS A 98 19.96 -16.78 20.71
C LYS A 98 19.80 -17.53 22.04
N LYS A 99 19.57 -16.81 23.14
CA LYS A 99 19.24 -17.40 24.46
C LYS A 99 17.78 -17.86 24.57
N GLY A 100 16.98 -17.67 23.53
CA GLY A 100 15.57 -18.06 23.49
C GLY A 100 14.60 -17.02 24.03
N VAL A 101 15.04 -15.77 24.25
CA VAL A 101 14.11 -14.70 24.65
C VAL A 101 13.10 -14.47 23.52
N PRO A 102 11.78 -14.48 23.81
CA PRO A 102 10.75 -14.26 22.79
C PRO A 102 10.96 -12.93 22.07
N PHE A 103 10.82 -12.93 20.75
CA PHE A 103 11.08 -11.73 19.94
C PHE A 103 10.16 -10.56 20.31
N ASP A 104 8.94 -10.82 20.80
CA ASP A 104 8.02 -9.78 21.28
C ASP A 104 8.54 -9.06 22.52
N GLU A 105 9.21 -9.78 23.42
CA GLU A 105 9.86 -9.16 24.59
C GLU A 105 11.06 -8.30 24.15
N LEU A 106 11.82 -8.77 23.15
CA LEU A 106 12.90 -7.99 22.56
C LEU A 106 12.39 -6.73 21.87
N MET A 107 11.27 -6.81 21.14
CA MET A 107 10.62 -5.64 20.54
C MET A 107 10.20 -4.62 21.60
N LYS A 108 9.59 -5.06 22.70
CA LYS A 108 9.23 -4.19 23.83
C LYS A 108 10.43 -3.47 24.43
N LYS A 109 11.55 -4.19 24.55
CA LYS A 109 12.74 -3.72 25.26
C LYS A 109 13.67 -2.87 24.39
N TYR A 110 13.80 -3.22 23.11
CA TYR A 110 14.86 -2.70 22.25
C TYR A 110 14.41 -1.81 21.11
N SER A 111 13.16 -1.90 20.65
CA SER A 111 12.71 -1.16 19.47
C SER A 111 12.53 0.33 19.75
N ASP A 112 13.14 1.17 18.91
CA ASP A 112 12.93 2.62 18.86
C ASP A 112 11.70 3.01 18.03
N ASP A 113 11.04 2.04 17.41
CA ASP A 113 9.82 2.26 16.65
C ASP A 113 8.60 2.14 17.58
N PRO A 114 7.95 3.25 17.97
CA PRO A 114 6.76 3.19 18.81
C PRO A 114 5.56 2.60 18.08
N GLU A 115 5.60 2.54 16.74
CA GLU A 115 4.52 2.07 15.90
C GLU A 115 4.56 0.57 15.63
N THR A 116 5.75 -0.03 15.63
CA THR A 116 5.95 -1.48 15.45
C THR A 116 6.37 -2.16 16.76
N GLY A 117 5.94 -1.61 17.90
CA GLY A 117 6.22 -2.15 19.23
C GLY A 117 5.64 -3.54 19.49
N PRO A 118 5.70 -4.05 20.74
CA PRO A 118 5.40 -5.45 21.08
C PRO A 118 3.94 -5.89 20.87
N THR A 119 3.05 -4.94 20.59
CA THR A 119 1.65 -5.21 20.24
C THR A 119 1.40 -5.22 18.74
N ALA A 120 2.43 -4.90 17.93
CA ALA A 120 2.32 -4.92 16.49
C ALA A 120 2.20 -6.37 16.02
N ASP A 121 1.12 -6.64 15.28
CA ASP A 121 1.05 -7.84 14.48
C ASP A 121 2.18 -7.82 13.44
N SER A 122 2.53 -8.99 12.92
CA SER A 122 3.55 -9.13 11.88
C SER A 122 3.29 -8.13 10.74
N MET A 123 4.30 -7.36 10.37
CA MET A 123 4.26 -6.49 9.21
C MET A 123 4.17 -7.33 7.94
N PHE A 124 3.40 -6.84 6.99
CA PHE A 124 3.15 -7.48 5.73
C PHE A 124 4.01 -6.83 4.64
N MET A 125 4.79 -7.65 3.91
CA MET A 125 5.69 -7.21 2.85
C MET A 125 5.38 -7.98 1.57
N GLU A 126 5.05 -7.28 0.49
CA GLU A 126 4.81 -7.84 -0.86
C GLU A 126 5.94 -7.50 -1.83
N ALA A 127 6.21 -8.39 -2.78
CA ALA A 127 7.26 -8.21 -3.78
C ALA A 127 7.07 -6.99 -4.70
N ASP A 128 5.84 -6.58 -4.97
CA ASP A 128 5.47 -5.55 -5.95
C ASP A 128 5.49 -4.10 -5.42
N GLY A 129 5.73 -3.88 -4.13
CA GLY A 129 5.77 -2.51 -3.58
C GLY A 129 7.00 -1.68 -4.02
N THR A 130 7.24 -0.52 -3.42
CA THR A 130 8.48 0.29 -3.61
C THR A 130 9.77 -0.42 -3.14
N PRO A 131 10.74 -0.72 -4.02
CA PRO A 131 11.95 -1.45 -3.64
C PRO A 131 12.69 -0.80 -2.45
N GLY A 132 13.18 -1.62 -1.53
CA GLY A 132 13.93 -1.17 -0.36
C GLY A 132 14.63 -2.34 0.32
N SER A 133 15.74 -2.06 1.00
CA SER A 133 16.58 -3.12 1.59
C SER A 133 15.86 -3.89 2.71
N THR A 134 14.97 -3.24 3.47
CA THR A 134 14.10 -3.88 4.48
C THR A 134 13.14 -4.89 3.87
N ARG A 135 12.45 -4.53 2.78
CA ARG A 135 11.59 -5.48 2.08
C ARG A 135 12.39 -6.63 1.48
N GLN A 136 13.47 -6.29 0.80
CA GLN A 136 14.35 -7.27 0.20
C GLN A 136 14.85 -8.29 1.22
N LEU A 137 15.20 -7.85 2.43
CA LEU A 137 15.50 -8.74 3.55
C LEU A 137 14.29 -9.61 3.91
N ALA A 138 13.12 -8.99 4.16
CA ALA A 138 11.90 -9.69 4.54
C ALA A 138 11.53 -10.85 3.60
N LEU A 139 11.62 -10.62 2.28
CA LEU A 139 11.25 -11.59 1.24
C LEU A 139 12.29 -12.69 1.03
N ARG A 140 13.49 -12.56 1.62
CA ARG A 140 14.60 -13.53 1.49
C ARG A 140 14.84 -14.36 2.76
N LEU A 141 14.32 -13.93 3.90
CA LEU A 141 14.37 -14.70 5.15
C LEU A 141 13.61 -16.03 5.01
N ALA A 142 14.10 -17.10 5.62
CA ALA A 142 13.32 -18.32 5.89
C ALA A 142 12.39 -18.12 7.10
N VAL A 143 11.33 -18.92 7.24
CA VAL A 143 10.43 -18.83 8.40
C VAL A 143 11.20 -19.13 9.68
N GLY A 144 11.09 -18.24 10.68
CA GLY A 144 11.85 -18.30 11.92
C GLY A 144 13.29 -17.77 11.81
N GLU A 145 13.74 -17.37 10.62
CA GLU A 145 15.07 -16.77 10.43
C GLU A 145 15.05 -15.27 10.80
N LEU A 146 16.13 -14.84 11.43
CA LEU A 146 16.39 -13.46 11.79
C LEU A 146 17.46 -12.89 10.85
N GLY A 147 17.23 -11.69 10.33
CA GLY A 147 18.23 -10.93 9.57
C GLY A 147 18.33 -9.47 10.00
N VAL A 148 19.43 -8.81 9.61
CA VAL A 148 19.70 -7.41 9.94
C VAL A 148 20.08 -6.64 8.68
N VAL A 149 19.43 -5.50 8.47
CA VAL A 149 19.77 -4.58 7.37
C VAL A 149 19.83 -3.14 7.87
N GLN A 150 20.78 -2.38 7.33
CA GLN A 150 20.94 -0.96 7.63
C GLN A 150 20.16 -0.13 6.59
N THR A 151 19.42 0.89 7.04
CA THR A 151 18.87 1.94 6.17
C THR A 151 19.18 3.32 6.76
N GLY A 152 19.89 4.16 6.01
CA GLY A 152 20.28 5.50 6.46
C GLY A 152 20.92 5.47 7.85
N ASN A 153 20.17 5.97 8.84
CA ASN A 153 20.57 6.12 10.24
C ASN A 153 19.88 5.10 11.18
N ALA A 154 19.60 3.89 10.68
CA ALA A 154 18.93 2.85 11.43
C ALA A 154 19.35 1.43 11.00
N TYR A 155 19.27 0.50 11.95
CA TYR A 155 19.29 -0.94 11.74
C TYR A 155 17.87 -1.51 11.92
N HIS A 156 17.47 -2.34 10.98
CA HIS A 156 16.22 -3.11 11.02
C HIS A 156 16.58 -4.57 11.30
N ILE A 157 16.16 -5.06 12.45
CA ILE A 157 16.30 -6.46 12.85
C ILE A 157 14.95 -7.12 12.59
N MET A 158 14.90 -8.08 11.66
CA MET A 158 13.66 -8.64 11.16
C MET A 158 13.61 -10.14 11.42
N LEU A 159 12.53 -10.61 12.04
CA LEU A 159 12.25 -12.04 12.24
C LEU A 159 11.08 -12.44 11.36
N ARG A 160 11.30 -13.34 10.40
CA ARG A 160 10.20 -13.85 9.56
C ARG A 160 9.32 -14.78 10.38
N GLN A 161 8.04 -14.42 10.46
CA GLN A 161 7.02 -15.24 11.08
C GLN A 161 6.50 -16.27 10.08
N ALA A 162 5.88 -17.34 10.60
CA ALA A 162 5.05 -18.19 9.77
C ALA A 162 3.92 -17.35 9.17
N THR A 163 3.46 -17.74 7.98
CA THR A 163 2.21 -17.21 7.45
C THR A 163 1.12 -17.40 8.52
N PRO A 164 0.42 -16.32 8.94
CA PRO A 164 -0.71 -16.46 9.83
C PRO A 164 -1.65 -17.53 9.30
N GLU A 165 -2.22 -18.34 10.19
CA GLU A 165 -3.23 -19.30 9.78
C GLU A 165 -4.30 -18.55 8.98
N ALA A 166 -4.59 -19.04 7.78
CA ALA A 166 -5.51 -18.38 6.89
C ALA A 166 -6.87 -18.31 7.60
N VAL A 167 -7.27 -17.10 7.98
CA VAL A 167 -8.64 -16.85 8.41
C VAL A 167 -9.52 -17.25 7.24
N ALA A 168 -10.50 -18.12 7.46
CA ALA A 168 -11.47 -18.49 6.44
C ALA A 168 -12.00 -17.20 5.81
N SER A 169 -11.80 -17.05 4.49
CA SER A 169 -12.15 -15.82 3.82
C SER A 169 -13.64 -15.53 4.02
N PRO A 170 -14.03 -14.33 4.48
CA PRO A 170 -15.43 -13.95 4.58
C PRO A 170 -16.02 -13.63 3.20
N ASP A 171 -15.25 -13.78 2.12
CA ASP A 171 -15.69 -13.47 0.76
C ASP A 171 -16.96 -14.22 0.38
N SER A 172 -17.87 -13.53 -0.30
CA SER A 172 -19.08 -14.11 -0.85
C SER A 172 -18.76 -14.91 -2.12
N ALA A 173 -18.09 -16.06 -1.95
CA ALA A 173 -17.62 -16.91 -3.04
C ALA A 173 -18.74 -17.33 -4.00
N ASP A 174 -19.96 -17.54 -3.48
CA ASP A 174 -21.14 -17.86 -4.26
C ASP A 174 -21.57 -16.72 -5.19
N ILE A 175 -21.33 -15.46 -4.79
CA ILE A 175 -21.58 -14.26 -5.62
C ILE A 175 -20.45 -14.07 -6.62
N LEU A 176 -19.19 -14.20 -6.17
CA LEU A 176 -18.01 -14.02 -7.01
C LEU A 176 -17.92 -15.05 -8.15
N ALA A 177 -18.46 -16.25 -7.95
CA ALA A 177 -18.53 -17.30 -8.98
C ALA A 177 -19.61 -17.04 -10.06
N ARG A 178 -20.51 -16.06 -9.87
CA ARG A 178 -21.55 -15.74 -10.85
C ARG A 178 -20.96 -14.96 -12.03
N GLU A 179 -21.61 -15.05 -13.17
CA GLU A 179 -21.38 -14.12 -14.27
C GLU A 179 -21.82 -12.70 -13.86
N PRO A 180 -21.13 -11.63 -14.33
CA PRO A 180 -21.60 -10.27 -14.15
C PRO A 180 -23.05 -10.10 -14.64
N VAL A 181 -23.92 -9.59 -13.77
CA VAL A 181 -25.33 -9.35 -14.09
C VAL A 181 -25.56 -7.99 -14.75
N THR A 182 -24.52 -7.15 -14.77
CA THR A 182 -24.51 -5.83 -15.40
C THR A 182 -23.11 -5.46 -15.88
N LYS A 183 -23.02 -4.49 -16.80
CA LYS A 183 -21.74 -3.86 -17.20
C LYS A 183 -21.34 -2.71 -16.29
N THR A 184 -22.32 -2.15 -15.56
CA THR A 184 -22.19 -0.96 -14.73
C THR A 184 -23.00 -1.14 -13.46
N ALA A 185 -22.44 -0.85 -12.28
CA ALA A 185 -23.17 -0.95 -11.02
C ALA A 185 -22.95 0.31 -10.18
N ALA A 186 -24.01 0.78 -9.52
CA ALA A 186 -23.91 1.72 -8.42
C ALA A 186 -23.92 0.97 -7.11
N PHE A 187 -22.92 1.23 -6.27
CA PHE A 187 -22.77 0.54 -5.01
C PHE A 187 -22.35 1.48 -3.87
N LYS A 188 -22.61 1.03 -2.64
CA LYS A 188 -21.98 1.54 -1.42
C LYS A 188 -21.00 0.49 -0.93
N SER A 189 -19.90 0.91 -0.33
CA SER A 189 -18.91 0.02 0.28
C SER A 189 -18.59 0.47 1.70
N LEU A 190 -18.41 -0.50 2.59
CA LEU A 190 -17.94 -0.32 3.95
C LEU A 190 -16.63 -1.10 4.07
N ASN A 191 -15.52 -0.38 4.23
CA ASN A 191 -14.21 -0.99 4.47
C ASN A 191 -14.03 -1.30 5.97
N ILE A 192 -13.51 -2.48 6.27
CA ILE A 192 -13.14 -2.94 7.61
C ILE A 192 -11.67 -3.36 7.56
N ALA A 193 -10.81 -2.53 8.16
CA ALA A 193 -9.38 -2.77 8.28
C ALA A 193 -9.01 -3.44 9.62
N TRP A 194 -7.78 -3.95 9.71
CA TRP A 194 -7.17 -4.51 10.92
C TRP A 194 -5.75 -3.97 11.09
N ARG A 195 -5.16 -4.18 12.29
CA ARG A 195 -3.88 -3.59 12.70
C ARG A 195 -2.76 -3.82 11.68
N GLY A 196 -2.67 -5.02 11.10
CA GLY A 196 -1.67 -5.38 10.10
C GLY A 196 -1.67 -4.52 8.82
N LEU A 197 -2.75 -3.77 8.55
CA LEU A 197 -2.84 -2.87 7.39
C LEU A 197 -2.30 -1.45 7.67
N LYS A 198 -1.78 -1.17 8.87
CA LYS A 198 -1.28 0.18 9.22
C LYS A 198 -0.30 0.76 8.20
N GLN A 199 0.58 -0.07 7.63
CA GLN A 199 1.55 0.35 6.61
C GLN A 199 0.87 0.74 5.29
N VAL A 200 -0.18 0.02 4.89
CA VAL A 200 -0.98 0.33 3.70
C VAL A 200 -1.66 1.70 3.86
N TYR A 201 -2.03 2.05 5.09
CA TYR A 201 -2.73 3.29 5.43
C TYR A 201 -1.83 4.46 5.80
N LEU A 202 -0.49 4.33 5.73
CA LEU A 202 0.47 5.43 5.96
C LEU A 202 0.12 6.28 7.20
N THR A 203 -0.18 5.62 8.33
CA THR A 203 -0.61 6.16 9.65
C THR A 203 -2.08 6.58 9.79
N GLN A 204 -2.91 6.45 8.77
CA GLN A 204 -4.29 6.94 8.76
C GLN A 204 -5.35 5.87 9.08
N ILE A 205 -4.94 4.79 9.73
CA ILE A 205 -5.82 3.70 10.16
C ILE A 205 -6.57 4.11 11.44
N THR A 206 -7.86 3.77 11.57
CA THR A 206 -8.63 4.17 12.76
C THR A 206 -8.21 3.40 14.01
N GLU A 207 -8.53 3.96 15.20
CA GLU A 207 -8.31 3.28 16.48
C GLU A 207 -9.01 1.90 16.53
N GLY A 208 -10.21 1.80 15.95
CA GLY A 208 -10.94 0.54 15.87
C GLY A 208 -10.15 -0.53 15.11
N ALA A 209 -9.57 -0.16 13.96
CA ALA A 209 -8.75 -1.07 13.17
C ALA A 209 -7.42 -1.41 13.86
N LEU A 210 -6.78 -0.45 14.54
CA LEU A 210 -5.60 -0.70 15.37
C LEU A 210 -5.89 -1.66 16.53
N GLY A 211 -7.12 -1.69 17.03
CA GLY A 211 -7.54 -2.57 18.12
C GLY A 211 -7.79 -4.03 17.72
N ARG A 212 -7.89 -4.34 16.41
CA ARG A 212 -8.38 -5.65 15.95
C ARG A 212 -7.40 -6.45 15.10
N SER A 213 -7.45 -7.77 15.25
CA SER A 213 -6.78 -8.74 14.38
C SER A 213 -7.54 -8.94 13.07
N GLN A 214 -6.91 -9.59 12.10
CA GLN A 214 -7.57 -9.95 10.84
C GLN A 214 -8.79 -10.87 11.06
N ALA A 215 -8.73 -11.80 12.02
CA ALA A 215 -9.84 -12.69 12.34
C ALA A 215 -11.04 -11.91 12.93
N GLN A 216 -10.78 -10.96 13.82
CA GLN A 216 -11.80 -10.08 14.38
C GLN A 216 -12.43 -9.19 13.29
N ALA A 217 -11.62 -8.70 12.34
CA ALA A 217 -12.14 -7.95 11.19
C ALA A 217 -13.03 -8.82 10.29
N ALA A 218 -12.70 -10.09 10.06
CA ALA A 218 -13.52 -11.01 9.26
C ALA A 218 -14.87 -11.31 9.94
N GLN A 219 -14.85 -11.53 11.26
CA GLN A 219 -16.06 -11.69 12.06
C GLN A 219 -16.94 -10.43 12.01
N LEU A 220 -16.34 -9.25 12.12
CA LEU A 220 -17.05 -7.98 12.01
C LEU A 220 -17.67 -7.80 10.61
N ALA A 221 -16.95 -8.12 9.53
CA ALA A 221 -17.49 -8.07 8.17
C ALA A 221 -18.71 -8.99 7.98
N THR A 222 -18.62 -10.22 8.49
CA THR A 222 -19.72 -11.19 8.46
C THR A 222 -20.93 -10.71 9.25
N SER A 223 -20.70 -10.13 10.43
CA SER A 223 -21.75 -9.53 11.26
C SER A 223 -22.43 -8.35 10.55
N VAL A 224 -21.67 -7.45 9.95
CA VAL A 224 -22.20 -6.32 9.17
C VAL A 224 -23.03 -6.79 7.98
N LEU A 225 -22.56 -7.78 7.20
CA LEU A 225 -23.33 -8.36 6.11
C LEU A 225 -24.65 -8.98 6.60
N THR A 226 -24.62 -9.66 7.75
CA THR A 226 -25.81 -10.24 8.37
C THR A 226 -26.83 -9.17 8.74
N ARG A 227 -26.38 -8.05 9.32
CA ARG A 227 -27.23 -6.89 9.65
C ARG A 227 -27.85 -6.26 8.40
N ILE A 228 -27.09 -6.10 7.32
CA ILE A 228 -27.61 -5.58 6.04
C ILE A 228 -28.71 -6.49 5.50
N ARG A 229 -28.49 -7.82 5.51
CA ARG A 229 -29.49 -8.80 5.07
C ARG A 229 -30.74 -8.83 5.95
N ALA A 230 -30.61 -8.44 7.22
CA ALA A 230 -31.72 -8.26 8.14
C ALA A 230 -32.48 -6.93 7.95
N GLY A 231 -32.01 -6.04 7.07
CA GLY A 231 -32.67 -4.77 6.75
C GLY A 231 -32.10 -3.55 7.46
N ASP A 232 -30.98 -3.66 8.19
CA ASP A 232 -30.32 -2.50 8.78
C ASP A 232 -29.86 -1.51 7.70
N LYS A 233 -29.95 -0.21 8.00
CA LYS A 233 -29.53 0.84 7.06
C LYS A 233 -28.02 0.84 6.88
N PHE A 234 -27.59 0.70 5.63
CA PHE A 234 -26.17 0.65 5.29
C PHE A 234 -25.40 1.91 5.73
N ASP A 235 -26.02 3.10 5.66
CA ASP A 235 -25.37 4.37 6.03
C ASP A 235 -25.09 4.46 7.55
N ASP A 236 -25.96 3.88 8.37
CA ASP A 236 -25.75 3.79 9.82
C ASP A 236 -24.56 2.87 10.12
N LEU A 237 -24.44 1.76 9.38
CA LEU A 237 -23.33 0.82 9.50
C LEU A 237 -22.00 1.42 9.03
N ILE A 238 -21.98 2.18 7.93
CA ILE A 238 -20.78 2.93 7.50
C ILE A 238 -20.36 3.89 8.62
N THR A 239 -21.31 4.62 9.20
CA THR A 239 -21.01 5.58 10.26
C THR A 239 -20.46 4.88 11.51
N GLN A 240 -20.99 3.70 11.83
CA GLN A 240 -20.63 2.94 13.02
C GLN A 240 -19.29 2.22 12.89
N TYR A 241 -19.00 1.61 11.73
CA TYR A 241 -17.88 0.69 11.55
C TYR A 241 -16.94 1.02 10.40
N GLY A 242 -17.36 1.92 9.49
CA GLY A 242 -16.58 2.27 8.32
C GLY A 242 -15.27 2.95 8.71
N GLU A 243 -14.18 2.44 8.16
CA GLU A 243 -12.88 3.10 8.29
C GLU A 243 -12.95 4.48 7.60
N LYS A 244 -12.71 5.55 8.37
CA LYS A 244 -12.52 6.91 7.85
C LYS A 244 -11.11 7.03 7.31
N ILE A 245 -10.86 6.33 6.21
CA ILE A 245 -9.58 6.44 5.54
C ILE A 245 -9.58 7.83 4.89
N PRO A 246 -8.57 8.67 5.09
CA PRO A 246 -8.29 9.79 4.21
C PRO A 246 -7.73 9.21 2.91
N MET A 247 -8.55 8.45 2.18
CA MET A 247 -8.28 8.37 0.75
C MET A 247 -8.37 9.83 0.25
N PRO A 248 -7.52 10.27 -0.69
CA PRO A 248 -7.55 11.64 -1.19
C PRO A 248 -9.01 12.07 -1.37
N GLU A 249 -9.34 13.22 -0.77
CA GLU A 249 -10.66 13.68 -0.28
C GLU A 249 -11.85 13.41 -1.22
N GLU A 250 -11.55 13.21 -2.50
CA GLU A 250 -12.41 12.78 -3.59
C GLU A 250 -13.04 11.36 -3.43
N THR A 251 -12.56 10.50 -2.52
CA THR A 251 -12.97 9.06 -2.50
C THR A 251 -14.11 8.73 -1.54
N HIS A 252 -14.38 9.62 -0.57
CA HIS A 252 -15.33 9.38 0.53
C HIS A 252 -16.59 10.22 0.45
N ALA A 253 -16.77 11.06 -0.57
CA ALA A 253 -18.11 11.57 -0.82
C ALA A 253 -19.03 10.38 -1.16
N PRO A 254 -20.34 10.47 -0.88
CA PRO A 254 -21.33 9.44 -1.20
C PRO A 254 -21.48 9.33 -2.72
N HIS A 255 -20.44 8.84 -3.38
CA HIS A 255 -20.35 8.73 -4.81
C HIS A 255 -21.07 7.46 -5.20
N GLN A 256 -22.15 7.69 -5.93
CA GLN A 256 -22.74 6.71 -6.81
C GLN A 256 -21.70 6.37 -7.88
N TRP A 257 -20.85 5.37 -7.62
CA TRP A 257 -19.91 4.87 -8.62
C TRP A 257 -20.71 4.38 -9.81
N VAL A 258 -20.47 4.89 -11.01
CA VAL A 258 -21.00 4.30 -12.23
C VAL A 258 -19.78 3.77 -12.95
N LEU A 259 -19.55 2.46 -12.83
CA LEU A 259 -18.58 1.77 -13.67
C LEU A 259 -18.93 2.06 -15.12
N GLN A 260 -18.15 2.88 -15.84
CA GLN A 260 -18.30 2.96 -17.28
C GLN A 260 -17.68 1.69 -17.86
N PRO A 261 -18.32 1.05 -18.86
CA PRO A 261 -17.71 -0.11 -19.51
C PRO A 261 -16.33 0.31 -20.02
N MET A 262 -15.29 -0.44 -19.63
CA MET A 262 -13.98 -0.31 -20.26
C MET A 262 -14.24 -0.43 -21.76
N LYS A 263 -13.94 0.65 -22.52
CA LYS A 263 -14.01 0.62 -23.98
C LYS A 263 -13.16 -0.57 -24.41
N GLU A 264 -13.83 -1.63 -24.88
CA GLU A 264 -13.17 -2.72 -25.58
C GLU A 264 -12.32 -2.05 -26.66
N GLY A 265 -11.00 -2.17 -26.51
CA GLY A 265 -10.04 -1.63 -27.46
C GLY A 265 -10.29 -2.33 -28.78
N GLY A 266 -11.10 -1.72 -29.64
CA GLY A 266 -11.14 -2.04 -31.04
C GLY A 266 -9.75 -1.80 -31.60
N HIS A 267 -8.94 -2.87 -31.65
CA HIS A 267 -7.73 -2.93 -32.43
C HIS A 267 -8.14 -2.88 -33.90
N GLY A 268 -8.41 -1.66 -34.38
CA GLY A 268 -8.38 -1.35 -35.81
C GLY A 268 -6.94 -1.53 -36.27
N GLY A 269 -6.75 -2.46 -37.19
CA GLY A 269 -5.45 -2.86 -37.71
C GLY A 269 -4.64 -1.67 -38.19
N HIS A 270 -3.38 -1.64 -37.77
CA HIS A 270 -2.33 -0.99 -38.53
C HIS A 270 -1.17 -1.98 -38.63
N ASP A 271 -0.87 -2.30 -39.87
CA ASP A 271 0.17 -3.18 -40.33
C ASP A 271 1.57 -2.67 -39.93
N ASP A 272 2.43 -3.63 -39.63
CA ASP A 272 3.87 -3.66 -39.85
C ASP A 272 4.73 -2.48 -39.37
N HIS A 273 5.22 -2.57 -38.13
CA HIS A 273 6.60 -2.15 -37.84
C HIS A 273 7.26 -3.06 -36.81
N ALA A 274 8.30 -3.76 -37.28
CA ALA A 274 9.22 -4.54 -36.47
C ALA A 274 10.11 -3.61 -35.63
N GLY A 275 10.24 -3.88 -34.33
CA GLY A 275 11.37 -3.39 -33.54
C GLY A 275 11.08 -3.03 -32.08
N HIS A 276 11.60 -3.88 -31.20
CA HIS A 276 11.91 -3.70 -29.78
C HIS A 276 10.80 -3.82 -28.72
N ASP A 277 10.84 -4.98 -28.06
CA ASP A 277 10.15 -5.32 -26.83
C ASP A 277 10.82 -4.67 -25.61
N ASP A 278 10.23 -3.58 -25.11
CA ASP A 278 10.38 -3.13 -23.73
C ASP A 278 9.04 -3.28 -23.02
N HIS A 279 8.88 -4.37 -22.25
CA HIS A 279 7.70 -4.64 -21.45
C HIS A 279 7.61 -3.71 -20.23
N ALA A 280 7.23 -2.46 -20.45
CA ALA A 280 6.67 -1.60 -19.42
C ALA A 280 5.14 -1.79 -19.41
N ALA A 281 4.58 -2.32 -18.31
CA ALA A 281 3.15 -2.37 -18.11
C ALA A 281 2.56 -0.96 -18.28
N ALA A 282 1.72 -0.77 -19.30
CA ALA A 282 1.16 0.53 -19.63
C ALA A 282 0.42 1.11 -18.41
N PRO A 283 0.65 2.38 -18.04
CA PRO A 283 -0.05 3.01 -16.94
C PRO A 283 -1.54 3.06 -17.27
N GLY A 284 -2.36 2.33 -16.51
CA GLY A 284 -3.81 2.33 -16.67
C GLY A 284 -4.36 3.75 -16.74
N LYS A 285 -5.22 4.01 -17.73
CA LYS A 285 -5.90 5.30 -17.94
C LYS A 285 -6.50 5.77 -16.62
N ARG A 286 -6.05 6.95 -16.16
CA ARG A 286 -6.64 7.63 -15.02
C ARG A 286 -7.92 8.29 -15.50
N ASP A 287 -9.03 7.91 -14.88
CA ASP A 287 -10.33 8.59 -14.95
C ASP A 287 -10.14 10.05 -14.53
N ALA A 288 -11.00 10.95 -15.03
CA ALA A 288 -10.93 12.39 -14.73
C ALA A 288 -11.07 12.74 -13.23
N ALA A 289 -11.38 11.76 -12.37
CA ALA A 289 -11.47 11.90 -10.92
C ALA A 289 -10.27 11.29 -10.15
N GLY A 290 -9.21 10.82 -10.82
CA GLY A 290 -7.95 10.42 -10.18
C GLY A 290 -7.98 9.18 -9.27
N LEU A 291 -9.16 8.64 -8.95
CA LEU A 291 -9.35 7.56 -7.99
C LEU A 291 -9.38 6.21 -8.67
N ARG A 292 -8.42 5.36 -8.31
CA ARG A 292 -8.41 3.96 -8.70
C ARG A 292 -9.36 3.21 -7.79
N GLU A 293 -10.49 2.78 -8.35
CA GLU A 293 -11.37 1.80 -7.72
C GLU A 293 -10.55 0.57 -7.28
N VAL A 294 -10.94 -0.02 -6.14
CA VAL A 294 -10.38 -1.30 -5.68
C VAL A 294 -10.92 -2.39 -6.61
N PRO A 295 -10.10 -3.05 -7.46
CA PRO A 295 -10.59 -3.95 -8.50
C PRO A 295 -11.47 -5.10 -7.97
N GLU A 296 -11.21 -5.55 -6.75
CA GLU A 296 -12.00 -6.56 -6.03
C GLU A 296 -13.44 -6.09 -5.80
N VAL A 297 -13.63 -4.84 -5.39
CA VAL A 297 -14.93 -4.23 -5.11
C VAL A 297 -15.75 -4.08 -6.40
N GLY A 298 -15.11 -3.63 -7.49
CA GLY A 298 -15.76 -3.53 -8.79
C GLY A 298 -16.19 -4.89 -9.35
N ARG A 299 -15.33 -5.92 -9.22
CA ARG A 299 -15.68 -7.29 -9.64
C ARG A 299 -16.88 -7.84 -8.89
N LEU A 300 -16.97 -7.60 -7.58
CA LEU A 300 -18.11 -8.01 -6.76
C LEU A 300 -19.37 -7.21 -7.15
N SER A 301 -19.27 -5.89 -7.27
CA SER A 301 -20.43 -5.01 -7.50
C SER A 301 -21.19 -5.32 -8.80
N LEU A 302 -20.48 -5.73 -9.86
CA LEU A 302 -21.07 -6.14 -11.14
C LEU A 302 -21.85 -7.46 -11.07
N ARG A 303 -21.63 -8.28 -10.03
CA ARG A 303 -22.27 -9.59 -9.83
C ARG A 303 -23.43 -9.57 -8.83
N LEU A 304 -23.55 -8.50 -8.05
CA LEU A 304 -24.64 -8.28 -7.12
C LEU A 304 -25.93 -7.94 -7.87
N GLN A 305 -27.06 -8.49 -7.42
CA GLN A 305 -28.39 -7.97 -7.75
C GLN A 305 -28.63 -6.61 -7.07
N VAL A 306 -29.58 -5.82 -7.56
CA VAL A 306 -29.96 -4.56 -6.89
C VAL A 306 -30.53 -4.86 -5.50
N GLY A 307 -29.95 -4.25 -4.47
CA GLY A 307 -30.27 -4.53 -3.07
C GLY A 307 -29.52 -5.72 -2.45
N GLU A 308 -28.73 -6.46 -3.24
CA GLU A 308 -27.89 -7.54 -2.73
C GLU A 308 -26.58 -6.99 -2.15
N ALA A 309 -26.12 -7.61 -1.07
CA ALA A 309 -24.82 -7.33 -0.48
C ALA A 309 -23.93 -8.57 -0.42
N GLY A 310 -22.63 -8.35 -0.54
CA GLY A 310 -21.58 -9.36 -0.42
C GLY A 310 -20.33 -8.79 0.26
N ILE A 311 -19.37 -9.67 0.53
CA ILE A 311 -18.06 -9.33 1.07
C ILE A 311 -16.98 -9.68 0.05
N VAL A 312 -15.96 -8.83 -0.07
CA VAL A 312 -14.73 -9.13 -0.79
C VAL A 312 -13.50 -8.62 -0.06
N THR A 313 -12.44 -9.43 -0.04
CA THR A 313 -11.14 -9.11 0.52
C THR A 313 -10.29 -8.37 -0.50
N SER A 314 -9.55 -7.35 -0.06
CA SER A 314 -8.59 -6.59 -0.87
C SER A 314 -7.33 -6.29 -0.06
N ARG A 315 -6.33 -5.67 -0.70
CA ARG A 315 -5.14 -5.12 0.00
C ARG A 315 -5.46 -4.03 1.04
N PHE A 316 -6.67 -3.47 0.99
CA PHE A 316 -7.15 -2.45 1.92
C PHE A 316 -8.04 -3.03 3.03
N GLY A 317 -8.26 -4.35 3.05
CA GLY A 317 -9.08 -5.03 4.04
C GLY A 317 -10.36 -5.61 3.46
N TYR A 318 -11.32 -5.93 4.32
CA TYR A 318 -12.61 -6.49 3.93
C TYR A 318 -13.57 -5.38 3.53
N HIS A 319 -14.21 -5.53 2.38
CA HIS A 319 -15.23 -4.61 1.89
C HIS A 319 -16.58 -5.30 1.93
N VAL A 320 -17.53 -4.73 2.68
CA VAL A 320 -18.94 -5.11 2.57
C VAL A 320 -19.56 -4.20 1.52
N VAL A 321 -20.03 -4.77 0.41
CA VAL A 321 -20.48 -4.04 -0.77
C VAL A 321 -21.98 -4.27 -0.93
N LEU A 322 -22.75 -3.18 -1.03
CA LEU A 322 -24.19 -3.20 -1.31
C LEU A 322 -24.44 -2.54 -2.66
N ARG A 323 -25.07 -3.26 -3.60
CA ARG A 323 -25.50 -2.65 -4.86
C ARG A 323 -26.80 -1.88 -4.66
N VAL A 324 -26.80 -0.60 -5.05
CA VAL A 324 -27.96 0.31 -4.93
C VAL A 324 -28.67 0.56 -6.27
N ARG A 325 -27.99 0.38 -7.41
CA ARG A 325 -28.58 0.47 -8.75
C ARG A 325 -27.79 -0.37 -9.76
#